data_AF-A0A7J6UZK8-F1
#
_entry.id   AF-A0A7J6UZK8-F1
#
_cell.length_a   1.000
_cell.length_b   1.000
_cell.length_c   1.000
_cell.angle_alpha   90.00
_cell.angle_beta   90.00
_cell.angle_gamma   90.00
#
_symmetry.space_group_name_H-M   'P 1'
#
loop_
_entity.id
_entity.type
_entity.pdbx_description
1 polymer ?
#
loop_
_entity_poly.entity_id
_entity_poly.type
_entity_poly.pdbx_seq_one_letter_code
_entity_poly.pdbx_strand_id
1 'polypeptide(L)'
;MQAIVQEQQGHPLWGSYAQRLLDPEAGLWKNPRIGTHSDNAHPPIYPTKFSAGESRWTQDHHRLYELVVRHFLACVSQAAIGAKTKIEIDIAGELFSVSGRTIIA
;
A
#
# COMPACT_ATOMS: atom_id res chain seq x y z
N MET A 1 7.42 11.32 -8.17
CA MET A 1 6.49 10.29 -7.68
C MET A 1 5.08 10.82 -7.46
N GLN A 2 4.89 11.99 -6.82
CA GLN A 2 3.54 12.58 -6.66
C GLN A 2 2.80 12.79 -7.99
N ALA A 3 3.49 13.21 -9.06
CA ALA A 3 2.90 13.31 -10.40
C ALA A 3 2.27 12.00 -10.90
N ILE A 4 2.92 10.85 -10.65
CA ILE A 4 2.39 9.53 -11.03
C ILE A 4 1.12 9.23 -10.23
N VAL A 5 1.09 9.56 -8.93
CA VAL A 5 -0.11 9.39 -8.10
C VAL A 5 -1.24 10.31 -8.58
N GLN A 6 -0.92 11.52 -9.01
CA GLN A 6 -1.90 12.47 -9.54
C GLN A 6 -2.58 11.92 -10.80
N GLU A 7 -1.85 11.26 -11.70
CA GLU A 7 -2.43 10.61 -12.87
C GLU A 7 -3.42 9.49 -12.51
N GLN A 8 -3.23 8.81 -11.37
CA GLN A 8 -4.07 7.68 -10.95
C GLN A 8 -5.43 8.12 -10.35
N GLN A 9 -5.64 9.42 -10.11
CA GLN A 9 -6.87 9.94 -9.48
C GLN A 9 -8.14 9.67 -10.29
N GLY A 10 -8.01 9.46 -11.61
CA GLY A 10 -9.14 9.17 -12.50
C GLY A 10 -9.63 7.71 -12.47
N HIS A 11 -8.93 6.80 -11.79
CA HIS A 11 -9.33 5.39 -11.78
C HIS A 11 -10.53 5.14 -10.86
N PRO A 12 -11.57 4.38 -11.30
CA PRO A 12 -12.78 4.17 -10.49
C PRO A 12 -12.53 3.41 -9.18
N LEU A 13 -11.52 2.53 -9.11
CA LEU A 13 -11.29 1.67 -7.94
C LEU A 13 -10.31 2.22 -6.90
N TRP A 14 -9.38 3.09 -7.30
CA TRP A 14 -8.34 3.60 -6.39
C TRP A 14 -8.08 5.10 -6.52
N GLY A 15 -8.77 5.78 -7.45
CA GLY A 15 -8.57 7.20 -7.69
C GLY A 15 -8.88 8.04 -6.45
N SER A 16 -9.94 7.71 -5.71
CA SER A 16 -10.27 8.35 -4.43
C SER A 16 -9.16 8.19 -3.39
N TYR A 17 -8.49 7.03 -3.36
CA TYR A 17 -7.34 6.83 -2.49
C TYR A 17 -6.13 7.63 -2.95
N ALA A 18 -5.86 7.68 -4.27
CA ALA A 18 -4.79 8.50 -4.83
C ALA A 18 -5.00 10.01 -4.57
N GLN A 19 -6.24 10.49 -4.56
CA GLN A 19 -6.60 11.85 -4.15
C GLN A 19 -6.28 12.08 -2.68
N ARG A 20 -6.80 11.22 -1.78
CA ARG A 20 -6.53 11.29 -0.34
C ARG A 20 -5.04 11.18 -0.01
N LEU A 21 -4.29 10.42 -0.77
CA LEU A 21 -2.85 10.24 -0.59
C LEU A 21 -2.07 11.54 -0.84
N LEU A 22 -2.57 12.41 -1.72
CA LEU A 22 -1.96 13.70 -2.05
C LEU A 22 -2.53 14.87 -1.24
N ASP A 23 -3.61 14.65 -0.50
CA ASP A 23 -4.18 15.62 0.42
C ASP A 23 -3.26 15.80 1.64
N PRO A 24 -2.68 16.99 1.87
CA PRO A 24 -1.83 17.25 3.02
C PRO A 24 -2.54 17.05 4.37
N GLU A 25 -3.86 17.30 4.43
CA GLU A 25 -4.65 17.14 5.67
C GLU A 25 -4.84 15.67 6.04
N ALA A 26 -4.88 14.78 5.05
CA ALA A 26 -4.98 13.35 5.28
C ALA A 26 -3.70 12.75 5.88
N GLY A 27 -2.54 13.39 5.69
CA GLY A 27 -1.27 12.95 6.28
C GLY A 27 -0.79 11.57 5.81
N LEU A 28 -1.34 11.05 4.71
CA LEU A 28 -1.09 9.68 4.23
C LEU A 28 0.19 9.54 3.41
N TRP A 29 0.70 10.64 2.85
CA TRP A 29 1.91 10.59 2.03
C TRP A 29 3.14 10.21 2.87
N LYS A 30 3.93 9.27 2.36
CA LYS A 30 5.31 9.06 2.80
C LYS A 30 6.22 8.82 1.60
N ASN A 31 7.50 9.13 1.76
CA ASN A 31 8.50 8.67 0.80
C ASN A 31 8.61 7.13 0.85
N PRO A 32 8.78 6.45 -0.29
CA PRO A 32 8.88 5.01 -0.32
C PRO A 32 10.11 4.53 0.47
N ARG A 33 9.99 3.37 1.10
CA ARG A 33 11.08 2.78 1.89
C ARG A 33 12.21 2.34 0.96
N ILE A 34 13.45 2.67 1.35
CA ILE A 34 14.66 2.24 0.63
C ILE A 34 14.89 0.75 0.91
N GLY A 35 15.00 -0.05 -0.16
CA GLY A 35 15.34 -1.47 -0.08
C GLY A 35 16.85 -1.71 0.08
N THR A 36 17.26 -2.97 0.26
CA THR A 36 18.67 -3.36 0.48
C THR A 36 19.43 -3.71 -0.80
N HIS A 37 18.76 -3.76 -1.95
CA HIS A 37 19.35 -4.22 -3.21
C HIS A 37 19.13 -3.19 -4.32
N SER A 38 20.13 -3.05 -5.19
CA SER A 38 20.10 -2.25 -6.41
C SER A 38 20.91 -2.99 -7.48
N ASP A 39 20.34 -3.16 -8.67
CA ASP A 39 21.07 -3.61 -9.86
C ASP A 39 21.84 -2.46 -10.54
N ASN A 40 21.61 -1.22 -10.09
CA ASN A 40 22.11 0.03 -10.66
C ASN A 40 21.75 0.25 -12.15
N ALA A 41 20.72 -0.44 -12.64
CA ALA A 41 20.25 -0.36 -14.02
C ALA A 41 18.80 0.13 -14.09
N HIS A 42 17.94 -0.39 -13.22
CA HIS A 42 16.51 -0.13 -13.27
C HIS A 42 15.95 0.33 -11.93
N PRO A 43 15.00 1.29 -11.93
CA PRO A 43 14.19 1.52 -10.75
C PRO A 43 13.28 0.30 -10.49
N PRO A 44 12.70 0.18 -9.28
CA PRO A 44 11.64 -0.80 -9.03
C PRO A 44 10.52 -0.70 -10.06
N ILE A 45 9.75 -1.77 -10.26
CA ILE A 45 8.59 -1.72 -11.16
C ILE A 45 7.52 -0.80 -10.53
N TYR A 46 7.12 0.24 -11.26
CA TYR A 46 6.08 1.19 -10.87
C TYR A 46 5.29 1.63 -12.12
N PRO A 47 4.05 2.13 -11.97
CA PRO A 47 3.28 2.60 -13.12
C PRO A 47 3.89 3.88 -13.69
N THR A 48 4.20 3.90 -14.98
CA THR A 48 4.78 5.06 -15.65
C THR A 48 3.74 5.98 -16.32
N LYS A 49 2.53 5.47 -16.55
CA LYS A 49 1.41 6.21 -17.14
C LYS A 49 0.08 5.65 -16.65
N PHE A 50 -0.92 6.52 -16.46
CA PHE A 50 -2.29 6.08 -16.23
C PHE A 50 -2.93 5.41 -17.47
N SER A 51 -3.69 4.34 -17.23
CA SER A 51 -4.56 3.69 -18.21
C SER A 51 -5.81 3.16 -17.52
N ALA A 52 -6.98 3.33 -18.15
CA ALA A 52 -8.22 2.68 -17.73
C ALA A 52 -8.37 1.25 -18.31
N GLY A 53 -7.38 0.78 -19.07
CA GLY A 53 -7.44 -0.41 -19.89
C GLY A 53 -7.31 -0.08 -21.38
N GLU A 54 -6.49 -0.85 -22.11
CA GLU A 54 -6.41 -0.75 -23.56
C GLU A 54 -7.32 -1.82 -24.21
N SER A 55 -7.79 -1.57 -25.43
CA SER A 55 -8.70 -2.46 -26.16
C SER A 55 -8.19 -3.90 -26.34
N ARG A 56 -6.87 -4.09 -26.33
CA ARG A 56 -6.20 -5.39 -26.48
C ARG A 56 -5.85 -6.07 -25.16
N TRP A 57 -6.11 -5.44 -24.02
CA TRP A 57 -5.78 -6.02 -22.72
C TRP A 57 -6.67 -7.23 -22.45
N THR A 58 -6.02 -8.34 -22.10
CA THR A 58 -6.73 -9.47 -21.49
C THR A 58 -6.96 -9.18 -20.00
N GLN A 59 -7.80 -9.99 -19.35
CA GLN A 59 -8.05 -9.88 -17.92
C GLN A 59 -6.77 -9.93 -17.07
N ASP A 60 -5.75 -10.68 -17.49
CA ASP A 60 -4.49 -10.77 -16.77
C ASP A 60 -3.63 -9.51 -16.92
N HIS A 61 -3.70 -8.82 -18.06
CA HIS A 61 -3.08 -7.50 -18.20
C HIS A 61 -3.69 -6.50 -17.22
N HIS A 62 -5.02 -6.52 -17.06
CA HIS A 62 -5.70 -5.68 -16.08
C HIS A 62 -5.26 -6.01 -14.65
N ARG A 63 -5.24 -7.30 -14.27
CA ARG A 63 -4.82 -7.73 -12.92
C ARG A 63 -3.38 -7.35 -12.61
N LEU A 64 -2.48 -7.52 -13.58
CA LEU A 64 -1.08 -7.17 -13.42
C LEU A 64 -0.89 -5.66 -13.28
N TYR A 65 -1.54 -4.87 -14.15
CA TYR A 65 -1.48 -3.41 -14.05
C TYR A 65 -2.04 -2.91 -12.72
N GLU A 66 -3.21 -3.42 -12.30
CA GLU A 66 -3.82 -3.12 -11.00
C GLU A 66 -2.89 -3.46 -9.83
N LEU A 67 -2.25 -4.64 -9.86
CA LEU A 67 -1.30 -5.05 -8.84
C LEU A 67 -0.13 -4.06 -8.75
N VAL A 68 0.46 -3.69 -9.89
CA VAL A 68 1.58 -2.74 -9.96
C VAL A 68 1.17 -1.37 -9.43
N VAL A 69 0.01 -0.85 -9.84
CA VAL A 69 -0.48 0.46 -9.38
C VAL A 69 -0.77 0.45 -7.88
N ARG A 70 -1.54 -0.52 -7.39
CA ARG A 70 -1.89 -0.59 -5.96
C ARG A 70 -0.67 -0.81 -5.09
N HIS A 71 0.28 -1.63 -5.54
CA HIS A 71 1.54 -1.82 -4.83
C HIS A 71 2.33 -0.52 -4.73
N PHE A 72 2.47 0.22 -5.85
CA PHE A 72 3.11 1.52 -5.85
C PHE A 72 2.43 2.51 -4.90
N LEU A 73 1.09 2.64 -4.95
CA LEU A 73 0.33 3.52 -4.04
C LEU A 73 0.54 3.14 -2.57
N ALA A 74 0.62 1.84 -2.24
CA ALA A 74 0.91 1.37 -0.89
C ALA A 74 2.36 1.70 -0.45
N CYS A 75 3.34 1.65 -1.36
CA CYS A 75 4.73 1.99 -1.05
C CYS A 75 4.89 3.46 -0.61
N VAL A 76 4.11 4.37 -1.21
CA VAL A 76 4.11 5.81 -0.89
C VAL A 76 3.04 6.21 0.14
N SER A 77 2.27 5.25 0.67
CA SER A 77 1.32 5.47 1.76
C SER A 77 1.93 5.17 3.12
N GLN A 78 1.48 5.87 4.16
CA GLN A 78 1.72 5.48 5.54
C GLN A 78 1.36 4.02 5.83
N ALA A 79 2.09 3.44 6.77
CA ALA A 79 1.80 2.09 7.26
C ALA A 79 0.55 2.12 8.13
N ALA A 80 -0.25 1.05 8.05
CA ALA A 80 -1.36 0.86 8.98
C ALA A 80 -0.83 0.82 10.43
N ILE A 81 -1.52 1.52 11.31
CA ILE A 81 -1.24 1.57 12.74
C ILE A 81 -2.14 0.55 13.42
N GLY A 82 -1.54 -0.36 14.20
CA GLY A 82 -2.29 -1.39 14.92
C GLY A 82 -1.92 -1.43 16.40
N ALA A 83 -2.91 -1.66 17.26
CA ALA A 83 -2.72 -1.99 18.66
C ALA A 83 -2.66 -3.51 18.82
N LYS A 84 -1.65 -4.01 19.52
CA LYS A 84 -1.57 -5.42 19.93
C LYS A 84 -1.74 -5.49 21.44
N THR A 85 -2.73 -6.25 21.89
CA THR A 85 -2.94 -6.55 23.31
C THR A 85 -2.51 -7.98 23.57
N LYS A 86 -1.65 -8.20 24.56
CA LYS A 86 -1.25 -9.53 25.05
C LYS A 86 -1.73 -9.69 26.48
N ILE A 87 -2.37 -10.81 26.77
CA ILE A 87 -2.80 -11.20 28.12
C ILE A 87 -2.06 -12.48 28.45
N GLU A 88 -1.49 -12.53 29.65
CA GLU A 88 -0.83 -13.70 30.22
C GLU A 88 -1.57 -14.08 31.50
N ILE A 89 -1.84 -15.38 31.67
CA ILE A 89 -2.51 -15.92 32.85
C ILE A 89 -1.70 -17.10 33.38
N ASP A 90 -1.63 -17.21 34.71
CA ASP A 90 -1.08 -18.37 35.42
C ASP A 90 -2.25 -19.21 35.93
N ILE A 91 -2.24 -20.50 35.65
CA ILE A 91 -3.17 -21.48 36.20
C ILE A 91 -2.36 -22.59 36.85
N ALA A 92 -2.28 -22.57 38.19
CA ALA A 92 -1.58 -23.57 38.99
C ALA A 92 -0.08 -23.74 38.63
N GLY A 93 0.58 -22.65 38.27
CA GLY A 93 2.00 -22.62 37.87
C GLY A 93 2.23 -22.80 36.37
N GLU A 94 1.18 -23.08 35.59
CA GLU A 94 1.25 -23.16 34.13
C GLU A 94 0.87 -21.81 33.50
N LEU A 95 1.75 -21.28 32.64
CA LEU A 95 1.54 -20.00 31.96
C LEU A 95 0.83 -20.17 30.62
N PHE A 96 -0.27 -19.44 30.44
CA PHE A 96 -0.99 -19.33 29.18
C PHE A 96 -0.92 -17.89 28.67
N SER A 97 -0.95 -17.72 27.34
CA SER A 97 -1.02 -16.38 26.75
C SER A 97 -1.97 -16.33 25.58
N VAL A 98 -2.63 -15.18 25.43
CA VAL A 98 -3.47 -14.85 24.27
C VAL A 98 -3.11 -13.45 23.80
N SER A 99 -3.23 -13.21 22.48
CA SER A 99 -3.05 -11.86 21.95
C SER A 99 -4.12 -11.50 20.93
N GLY A 100 -4.61 -10.27 21.01
CA GLY A 100 -5.51 -9.65 20.04
C GLY A 100 -4.81 -8.50 19.31
N ARG A 101 -5.30 -8.16 18.10
CA ARG A 101 -4.85 -7.00 17.33
C ARG A 101 -6.04 -6.21 16.82
N THR A 102 -5.96 -4.89 16.89
CA THR A 102 -6.96 -3.95 16.36
C THR A 102 -6.27 -2.93 15.45
N ILE A 103 -6.81 -2.67 14.27
CA ILE A 103 -6.32 -1.61 13.37
C ILE A 103 -6.89 -0.26 13.86
N ILE A 104 -6.03 0.75 13.97
CA ILE A 104 -6.36 2.09 14.47
C ILE A 104 -6.46 3.10 13.32
N ALA A 105 -5.52 3.08 12.39
CA ALA A 105 -5.42 4.03 11.27
C ALA A 105 -4.71 3.40 10.08
#